data_AF-A0A1H7EL94-F1
#
_entry.id   AF-A0A1H7EL94-F1
#
_cell.length_a   1.000
_cell.length_b   1.000
_cell.length_c   1.000
_cell.angle_alpha   90.00
_cell.angle_beta   90.00
_cell.angle_gamma   90.00
#
_symmetry.space_group_name_H-M   'P 1'
#
loop_
_entity.id
_entity.type
_entity.pdbx_description
1 polymer ?
#
loop_
_entity_poly.entity_id
_entity_poly.type
_entity_poly.pdbx_seq_one_letter_code
_entity_poly.pdbx_strand_id
1 'polypeptide(L)'
;MFSSRMSFQVRCGAVAGAILVLASCGGGGGGGGSGFLPIVVPPAAPAPAPVVTHTVGGSVTGLTGSLVLQNNAGDDLKLSADGKFSFATALVEGTAYEVSVRAQPLWQFCTVTKGNGNAAADVADVAVACSAAVAQVSTFAGTAGTVGAADGNGAAASFSAPAGVALAKSGGLLVTDGISGLLRKISSARDVAFLAGGGGAPTSQDGNGSAATFDGPIGVAMDAAGNSYVADSSGNRIRKISPAGEVTTFAGNGTASSLDGYRTAATFNAPVSVAVDAAGNVYVAEVVAAVIRKITPDGDVSTFAGKAGMSGFAEGTGDNARFNQPFGLALDAAGNLYVADAANSRIRKITPDRVVSTFAGTGLIGSADGPRNSATFAFPAALALDVDGNVYVAEPGSSVLRRITLAGEVSTLAGVAFQTGAQDGIGKAARFGQPLGIAVDAGGALYVADTQNSVIRKVEPVRAP
;
A
#
# COMPACT_ATOMS: atom_id res chain seq x y z
N MET A 1 30.44 -17.01 49.24
CA MET A 1 31.33 -18.15 48.94
C MET A 1 31.19 -18.48 47.45
N PHE A 2 32.31 -18.34 46.71
CA PHE A 2 32.63 -18.80 45.33
C PHE A 2 31.48 -18.88 44.30
N SER A 3 31.33 -18.02 43.28
CA SER A 3 32.21 -17.61 42.17
C SER A 3 32.87 -18.77 41.39
N SER A 4 32.38 -19.04 40.17
CA SER A 4 33.25 -19.41 39.06
C SER A 4 32.68 -18.91 37.73
N ARG A 5 33.52 -18.15 37.01
CA ARG A 5 33.36 -17.70 35.63
C ARG A 5 33.88 -18.80 34.71
N MET A 6 33.23 -19.02 33.57
CA MET A 6 33.86 -19.69 32.42
C MET A 6 33.74 -18.81 31.19
N SER A 7 34.91 -18.45 30.67
CA SER A 7 35.22 -17.76 29.43
C SER A 7 35.68 -18.79 28.41
N PHE A 8 35.26 -18.72 27.14
CA PHE A 8 36.11 -19.21 26.03
C PHE A 8 35.80 -18.51 24.70
N GLN A 9 36.84 -17.80 24.26
CA GLN A 9 37.36 -17.44 22.93
C GLN A 9 36.51 -17.25 21.66
N VAL A 10 36.77 -16.04 21.13
CA VAL A 10 36.69 -15.49 19.77
C VAL A 10 37.52 -16.27 18.74
N ARG A 11 37.01 -16.40 17.49
CA ARG A 11 37.82 -16.35 16.26
C ARG A 11 37.06 -15.67 15.10
N CYS A 12 37.42 -14.42 14.82
CA CYS A 12 37.23 -13.75 13.52
C CYS A 12 38.53 -13.93 12.71
N GLY A 13 38.43 -14.43 11.48
CA GLY A 13 39.55 -14.49 10.54
C GLY A 13 39.45 -13.36 9.53
N ALA A 14 40.34 -12.36 9.65
CA ALA A 14 40.63 -11.38 8.62
C ALA A 14 42.02 -11.71 8.04
N VAL A 15 42.15 -11.76 6.71
CA VAL A 15 43.43 -11.94 6.02
C VAL A 15 43.79 -10.61 5.37
N ALA A 16 44.81 -9.95 5.91
CA ALA A 16 45.52 -8.84 5.30
C ALA A 16 46.99 -9.26 5.15
N GLY A 17 47.48 -9.32 3.91
CA GLY A 17 48.87 -9.66 3.59
C GLY A 17 49.70 -8.38 3.46
N ALA A 18 50.70 -8.25 4.33
CA ALA A 18 51.61 -7.11 4.41
C ALA A 18 52.84 -7.27 3.49
N ILE A 19 53.32 -6.10 3.07
CA ILE A 19 54.55 -5.80 2.32
C ILE A 19 55.79 -6.16 3.15
N LEU A 20 56.80 -6.79 2.52
CA LEU A 20 58.13 -6.96 3.10
C LEU A 20 59.20 -6.42 2.13
N VAL A 21 59.92 -5.40 2.60
CA VAL A 21 61.17 -4.88 2.01
C VAL A 21 62.33 -5.48 2.79
N LEU A 22 63.33 -6.05 2.12
CA LEU A 22 64.65 -6.28 2.69
C LEU A 22 65.74 -6.08 1.63
N ALA A 23 66.78 -5.36 2.05
CA ALA A 23 67.91 -4.90 1.26
C ALA A 23 69.13 -5.84 1.37
N SER A 24 69.92 -5.82 0.29
CA SER A 24 71.40 -5.89 0.18
C SER A 24 72.21 -6.97 0.92
N CYS A 25 72.90 -7.79 0.12
CA CYS A 25 74.35 -8.11 0.15
C CYS A 25 74.66 -8.62 -1.29
N GLY A 26 75.74 -8.30 -2.01
CA GLY A 26 77.10 -7.97 -1.63
C GLY A 26 78.04 -9.11 -2.06
N GLY A 27 78.63 -9.02 -3.27
CA GLY A 27 79.95 -9.59 -3.58
C GLY A 27 80.06 -10.86 -4.46
N GLY A 28 80.62 -10.70 -5.68
CA GLY A 28 81.91 -11.30 -6.04
C GLY A 28 81.97 -12.64 -6.81
N GLY A 29 82.23 -12.56 -8.12
CA GLY A 29 83.36 -13.22 -8.80
C GLY A 29 83.24 -14.68 -9.28
N GLY A 30 83.61 -14.92 -10.54
CA GLY A 30 84.10 -16.23 -11.02
C GLY A 30 83.52 -16.67 -12.35
N GLY A 31 84.33 -16.62 -13.41
CA GLY A 31 83.94 -17.01 -14.76
C GLY A 31 83.79 -18.53 -14.95
N GLY A 32 83.12 -18.89 -16.04
CA GLY A 32 82.97 -20.27 -16.50
C GLY A 32 81.89 -20.37 -17.56
N GLY A 33 82.26 -20.17 -18.82
CA GLY A 33 81.35 -20.31 -19.95
C GLY A 33 81.05 -21.76 -20.26
N SER A 34 79.77 -22.05 -20.52
CA SER A 34 79.33 -23.05 -21.52
C SER A 34 77.80 -23.14 -21.56
N GLY A 35 77.22 -22.76 -22.70
CA GLY A 35 76.02 -23.37 -23.29
C GLY A 35 74.67 -23.25 -22.56
N PHE A 36 74.02 -22.09 -22.65
CA PHE A 36 72.57 -21.99 -22.44
C PHE A 36 71.88 -21.77 -23.79
N LEU A 37 71.03 -22.73 -24.17
CA LEU A 37 70.06 -22.58 -25.26
C LEU A 37 69.11 -21.42 -24.91
N PRO A 38 68.74 -20.56 -25.88
CA PRO A 38 67.83 -19.45 -25.62
C PRO A 38 66.46 -20.00 -25.22
N ILE A 39 65.96 -19.61 -24.04
CA ILE A 39 64.53 -19.75 -23.72
C ILE A 39 63.82 -18.76 -24.66
N VAL A 40 63.25 -19.30 -25.75
CA VAL A 40 62.33 -18.56 -26.60
C VAL A 40 61.05 -18.39 -25.80
N VAL A 41 60.87 -17.20 -25.21
CA VAL A 41 59.58 -16.78 -24.67
C VAL A 41 58.59 -16.81 -25.83
N PRO A 42 57.50 -17.62 -25.79
CA PRO A 42 56.51 -17.60 -26.85
C PRO A 42 56.02 -16.16 -27.02
N PRO A 43 55.88 -15.65 -28.27
CA PRO A 43 55.43 -14.29 -28.50
C PRO A 43 54.14 -14.06 -27.72
N ALA A 44 54.10 -12.96 -26.95
CA ALA A 44 52.90 -12.56 -26.23
C ALA A 44 51.72 -12.60 -27.21
N ALA A 45 50.66 -13.33 -26.84
CA ALA A 45 49.48 -13.45 -27.67
C ALA A 45 49.05 -12.05 -28.14
N PRO A 46 48.73 -11.85 -29.43
CA PRO A 46 48.33 -10.56 -29.94
C PRO A 46 47.21 -10.02 -29.07
N ALA A 47 47.34 -8.77 -28.62
CA ALA A 47 46.30 -8.12 -27.84
C ALA A 47 44.97 -8.24 -28.61
N PRO A 48 43.88 -8.69 -27.96
CA PRO A 48 42.60 -8.84 -28.63
C PRO A 48 42.23 -7.51 -29.30
N ALA A 49 41.74 -7.58 -30.53
CA ALA A 49 41.32 -6.41 -31.27
C ALA A 49 40.31 -5.59 -30.43
N PRO A 50 40.36 -4.25 -30.47
CA PRO A 50 39.43 -3.43 -29.70
C PRO A 50 37.99 -3.76 -30.13
N VAL A 51 37.18 -4.19 -29.16
CA VAL A 51 35.77 -4.48 -29.37
C VAL A 51 35.03 -3.14 -29.42
N VAL A 52 34.41 -2.83 -30.55
CA VAL A 52 33.55 -1.65 -30.69
C VAL A 52 32.24 -1.91 -29.98
N THR A 53 31.82 -0.98 -29.14
CA THR A 53 30.56 -1.05 -28.38
C THR A 53 29.75 0.22 -28.55
N HIS A 54 28.43 0.11 -28.49
CA HIS A 54 27.49 1.21 -28.62
C HIS A 54 26.48 1.24 -27.47
N THR A 55 26.12 2.45 -27.07
CA THR A 55 25.10 2.68 -26.05
C THR A 55 23.70 2.52 -26.62
N VAL A 56 22.76 2.18 -25.75
CA VAL A 56 21.32 2.18 -26.05
C VAL A 56 20.64 3.16 -25.11
N GLY A 57 19.81 4.04 -25.66
CA GLY A 57 19.19 5.13 -24.94
C GLY A 57 18.10 5.80 -25.74
N GLY A 58 17.49 6.82 -25.13
CA GLY A 58 16.26 7.38 -25.63
C GLY A 58 15.72 8.53 -24.78
N SER A 59 14.42 8.78 -24.92
CA SER A 59 13.68 9.74 -24.10
C SER A 59 12.34 9.20 -23.62
N VAL A 60 11.96 9.59 -22.40
CA VAL A 60 10.63 9.35 -21.81
C VAL A 60 9.86 10.66 -21.67
N THR A 61 8.56 10.62 -21.98
CA THR A 61 7.63 11.75 -21.83
C THR A 61 6.31 11.31 -21.18
N GLY A 62 5.70 12.20 -20.40
CA GLY A 62 4.41 11.97 -19.74
C GLY A 62 4.47 11.05 -18.50
N LEU A 63 5.66 10.76 -17.98
CA LEU A 63 5.85 9.88 -16.82
C LEU A 63 5.44 10.59 -15.54
N THR A 64 4.45 10.05 -14.85
CA THR A 64 4.07 10.43 -13.49
C THR A 64 4.15 9.19 -12.60
N GLY A 65 5.32 8.94 -12.02
CA GLY A 65 5.57 7.78 -11.17
C GLY A 65 6.86 7.05 -11.51
N SER A 66 6.94 5.78 -11.13
CA SER A 66 8.12 4.92 -11.36
C SER A 66 7.91 4.02 -12.57
N LEU A 67 8.78 4.14 -13.57
CA LEU A 67 8.85 3.27 -14.74
C LEU A 67 10.12 2.42 -14.67
N VAL A 68 10.05 1.14 -15.00
CA VAL A 68 11.24 0.30 -15.21
C VAL A 68 11.26 -0.16 -16.66
N LEU A 69 12.26 0.30 -17.41
CA LEU A 69 12.59 -0.21 -18.72
C LEU A 69 13.59 -1.36 -18.59
N GLN A 70 13.65 -2.22 -19.58
CA GLN A 70 14.61 -3.31 -19.65
C GLN A 70 15.12 -3.45 -21.08
N ASN A 71 16.44 -3.61 -21.24
CA ASN A 71 17.07 -4.00 -22.49
C ASN A 71 17.49 -5.47 -22.43
N ASN A 72 17.11 -6.27 -23.44
CA ASN A 72 17.53 -7.67 -23.63
C ASN A 72 17.32 -8.56 -22.38
N ALA A 73 16.23 -8.37 -21.64
CA ALA A 73 15.89 -9.15 -20.45
C ALA A 73 16.91 -9.14 -19.29
N GLY A 74 17.84 -8.17 -19.24
CA GLY A 74 18.92 -8.17 -18.23
C GLY A 74 19.44 -6.81 -17.76
N ASP A 75 19.28 -5.74 -18.55
CA ASP A 75 19.73 -4.39 -18.18
C ASP A 75 18.54 -3.51 -17.83
N ASP A 76 18.17 -3.50 -16.54
CA ASP A 76 17.01 -2.78 -16.04
C ASP A 76 17.34 -1.34 -15.69
N LEU A 77 16.50 -0.41 -16.15
CA LEU A 77 16.65 1.02 -15.91
C LEU A 77 15.39 1.59 -15.27
N LYS A 78 15.53 2.06 -14.02
CA LYS A 78 14.45 2.74 -13.28
C LYS A 78 14.45 4.24 -13.60
N LEU A 79 13.30 4.75 -14.01
CA LEU A 79 13.04 6.16 -14.34
C LEU A 79 11.92 6.70 -13.43
N SER A 80 12.02 7.97 -13.05
CA SER A 80 11.05 8.64 -12.16
C SER A 80 10.58 10.01 -12.65
N ALA A 81 11.07 10.44 -13.80
CA ALA A 81 10.71 11.71 -14.42
C ALA A 81 10.93 11.63 -15.93
N ASP A 82 10.32 12.58 -16.63
CA ASP A 82 10.57 12.82 -18.05
C ASP A 82 12.04 13.17 -18.31
N GLY A 83 12.54 12.82 -19.50
CA GLY A 83 13.89 13.19 -19.92
C GLY A 83 14.58 12.12 -20.75
N LYS A 84 15.87 12.35 -21.00
CA LYS A 84 16.74 11.40 -21.70
C LYS A 84 17.18 10.28 -20.76
N PHE A 85 17.37 9.09 -21.31
CA PHE A 85 17.87 7.93 -20.57
C PHE A 85 18.91 7.17 -21.41
N SER A 86 19.76 6.39 -20.74
CA SER A 86 20.69 5.46 -21.36
C SER A 86 20.85 4.24 -20.45
N PHE A 87 20.86 3.06 -21.05
CA PHE A 87 21.14 1.79 -20.38
C PHE A 87 22.60 1.69 -19.97
N ALA A 88 22.89 0.99 -18.87
CA ALA A 88 24.24 0.94 -18.30
C ALA A 88 25.19 0.07 -19.14
N THR A 89 24.66 -0.97 -19.79
CA THR A 89 25.42 -1.94 -20.56
C THR A 89 25.47 -1.52 -22.03
N ALA A 90 26.66 -1.13 -22.49
CA ALA A 90 26.92 -0.96 -23.91
C ALA A 90 26.91 -2.32 -24.62
N LEU A 91 26.37 -2.37 -25.84
CA LEU A 91 26.29 -3.58 -26.65
C LEU A 91 27.44 -3.62 -27.65
N VAL A 92 27.98 -4.81 -27.92
CA VAL A 92 28.98 -5.00 -28.99
C VAL A 92 28.34 -4.64 -30.34
N GLU A 93 29.11 -4.03 -31.24
CA GLU A 93 28.65 -3.66 -32.59
C GLU A 93 27.94 -4.83 -33.29
N GLY A 94 26.76 -4.54 -33.85
CA GLY A 94 25.89 -5.52 -34.51
C GLY A 94 24.98 -6.33 -33.57
N THR A 95 25.16 -6.26 -32.25
CA THR A 95 24.29 -6.95 -31.28
C THR A 95 22.88 -6.37 -31.31
N ALA A 96 21.86 -7.23 -31.22
CA ALA A 96 20.48 -6.78 -31.14
C ALA A 96 20.20 -6.10 -29.79
N TYR A 97 19.37 -5.05 -29.82
CA TYR A 97 18.76 -4.47 -28.62
C TYR A 97 17.25 -4.69 -28.66
N GLU A 98 16.66 -4.86 -27.48
CA GLU A 98 15.23 -5.02 -27.28
C GLU A 98 14.83 -4.34 -25.96
N VAL A 99 14.43 -3.08 -26.09
CA VAL A 99 13.92 -2.22 -25.03
C VAL A 99 12.42 -2.45 -24.85
N SER A 100 12.03 -2.86 -23.66
CA SER A 100 10.64 -3.11 -23.27
C SER A 100 10.32 -2.47 -21.91
N VAL A 101 9.04 -2.31 -21.61
CA VAL A 101 8.61 -1.93 -20.26
C VAL A 101 8.56 -3.18 -19.39
N ARG A 102 9.42 -3.22 -18.37
CA ARG A 102 9.43 -4.29 -17.36
C ARG A 102 8.40 -4.03 -16.26
N ALA A 103 8.23 -2.79 -15.84
CA ALA A 103 7.21 -2.39 -14.86
C ALA A 103 6.61 -1.04 -15.21
N GLN A 104 5.27 -0.98 -15.28
CA GLN A 104 4.51 0.24 -15.52
C GLN A 104 4.35 1.03 -14.20
N PRO A 105 4.30 2.37 -14.26
CA PRO A 105 3.78 3.17 -13.16
C PRO A 105 2.31 2.82 -12.90
N LEU A 106 1.87 2.81 -11.64
CA LEU A 106 0.46 2.55 -11.36
C LEU A 106 -0.41 3.66 -11.97
N TRP A 107 -1.54 3.25 -12.54
CA TRP A 107 -2.48 4.15 -13.21
C TRP A 107 -1.91 4.96 -14.40
N GLN A 108 -0.86 4.44 -15.04
CA GLN A 108 -0.33 4.94 -16.30
C GLN A 108 0.05 3.77 -17.23
N PHE A 109 0.08 4.05 -18.54
CA PHE A 109 0.58 3.12 -19.54
C PHE A 109 1.65 3.80 -20.38
N CYS A 110 2.88 3.28 -20.29
CA CYS A 110 4.02 3.67 -21.09
C CYS A 110 4.19 2.70 -22.27
N THR A 111 4.41 3.25 -23.46
CA THR A 111 4.63 2.49 -24.70
C THR A 111 6.02 2.83 -25.25
N VAL A 112 6.81 1.81 -25.57
CA VAL A 112 8.11 1.95 -26.23
C VAL A 112 7.91 1.93 -27.74
N THR A 113 8.52 2.89 -28.43
CA THR A 113 8.65 2.94 -29.89
C THR A 113 10.13 2.99 -30.25
N LYS A 114 10.48 2.42 -31.41
CA LYS A 114 11.89 2.22 -31.83
C LYS A 114 12.72 1.43 -30.81
N GLY A 115 12.07 0.57 -30.03
CA GLY A 115 12.69 -0.20 -28.96
C GLY A 115 13.50 -1.41 -29.42
N ASN A 116 13.57 -1.73 -30.71
CA ASN A 116 14.35 -2.87 -31.19
C ASN A 116 15.18 -2.51 -32.43
N GLY A 117 16.27 -3.25 -32.64
CA GLY A 117 17.20 -3.08 -33.75
C GLY A 117 18.56 -3.71 -33.46
N ASN A 118 19.56 -3.40 -34.29
CA ASN A 118 20.96 -3.79 -34.08
C ASN A 118 21.81 -2.55 -33.77
N ALA A 119 22.68 -2.64 -32.78
CA ALA A 119 23.55 -1.56 -32.37
C ALA A 119 24.72 -1.40 -33.35
N ALA A 120 24.52 -0.66 -34.45
CA ALA A 120 25.56 -0.30 -35.43
C ALA A 120 26.20 1.08 -35.15
N ALA A 121 25.59 1.84 -34.24
CA ALA A 121 26.04 3.12 -33.71
C ALA A 121 25.36 3.31 -32.34
N ASP A 122 25.71 4.38 -31.62
CA ASP A 122 24.97 4.76 -30.41
C ASP A 122 23.49 4.99 -30.74
N VAL A 123 22.62 4.23 -30.08
CA VAL A 123 21.17 4.31 -30.25
C VAL A 123 20.64 5.32 -29.23
N ALA A 124 20.07 6.42 -29.69
CA ALA A 124 19.57 7.50 -28.83
C ALA A 124 18.11 7.89 -29.12
N ASP A 125 17.43 7.17 -30.01
CA ASP A 125 16.09 7.50 -30.52
C ASP A 125 14.98 6.54 -30.07
N VAL A 126 15.26 5.68 -29.08
CA VAL A 126 14.21 4.94 -28.38
C VAL A 126 13.26 5.95 -27.73
N ALA A 127 11.98 5.89 -28.05
CA ALA A 127 11.01 6.85 -27.54
C ALA A 127 9.97 6.13 -26.67
N VAL A 128 9.80 6.62 -25.44
CA VAL A 128 8.84 6.11 -24.48
C VAL A 128 7.81 7.18 -24.17
N ALA A 129 6.55 6.90 -24.47
CA ALA A 129 5.44 7.82 -24.20
C ALA A 129 4.49 7.20 -23.18
N CYS A 130 4.23 7.91 -22.09
CA CYS A 130 3.34 7.50 -21.02
C CYS A 130 2.04 8.31 -21.06
N SER A 131 0.91 7.64 -20.82
CA SER A 131 -0.41 8.26 -20.71
C SER A 131 -1.15 7.78 -19.47
N ALA A 132 -2.03 8.62 -18.93
CA ALA A 132 -2.85 8.27 -17.78
C ALA A 132 -3.84 7.15 -18.13
N ALA A 133 -4.00 6.20 -17.21
CA ALA A 133 -5.07 5.21 -17.27
C ALA A 133 -6.42 5.83 -16.89
N VAL A 134 -7.50 5.23 -17.36
CA VAL A 134 -8.87 5.52 -16.93
C VAL A 134 -9.39 4.41 -16.03
N ALA A 135 -10.32 4.75 -15.15
CA ALA A 135 -10.88 3.81 -14.17
C ALA A 135 -12.05 3.03 -14.77
N GLN A 136 -11.88 1.73 -15.01
CA GLN A 136 -12.99 0.84 -15.33
C GLN A 136 -13.61 0.29 -14.05
N VAL A 137 -14.86 0.63 -13.79
CA VAL A 137 -15.63 0.15 -12.63
C VAL A 137 -16.51 -1.01 -13.06
N SER A 138 -16.45 -2.11 -12.30
CA SER A 138 -17.31 -3.27 -12.46
C SER A 138 -17.78 -3.80 -11.10
N THR A 139 -18.90 -4.53 -11.08
CA THR A 139 -19.35 -5.23 -9.88
C THR A 139 -18.54 -6.52 -9.68
N PHE A 140 -17.78 -6.59 -8.59
CA PHE A 140 -16.94 -7.74 -8.24
C PHE A 140 -17.75 -8.85 -7.57
N ALA A 141 -18.58 -8.52 -6.59
CA ALA A 141 -19.43 -9.47 -5.88
C ALA A 141 -20.71 -8.80 -5.37
N GLY A 142 -21.78 -9.58 -5.27
CA GLY A 142 -23.12 -9.09 -4.93
C GLY A 142 -23.93 -8.68 -6.17
N THR A 143 -25.23 -8.50 -5.96
CA THR A 143 -26.15 -7.93 -6.95
C THR A 143 -26.77 -6.66 -6.40
N ALA A 144 -26.65 -5.55 -7.11
CA ALA A 144 -27.14 -4.26 -6.65
C ALA A 144 -28.64 -4.31 -6.31
N GLY A 145 -29.00 -3.78 -5.14
CA GLY A 145 -30.38 -3.81 -4.63
C GLY A 145 -30.81 -5.15 -4.01
N THR A 146 -29.96 -6.18 -4.03
CA THR A 146 -30.22 -7.46 -3.36
C THR A 146 -29.53 -7.48 -2.00
N VAL A 147 -30.29 -7.16 -0.96
CA VAL A 147 -29.82 -7.17 0.43
C VAL A 147 -29.88 -8.59 0.99
N GLY A 148 -28.80 -9.07 1.58
CA GLY A 148 -28.77 -10.39 2.21
C GLY A 148 -27.38 -10.78 2.71
N ALA A 149 -27.21 -12.06 3.04
CA ALA A 149 -25.95 -12.60 3.54
C ALA A 149 -25.57 -13.92 2.86
N ALA A 150 -26.09 -14.17 1.65
CA ALA A 150 -25.84 -15.42 0.94
C ALA A 150 -24.39 -15.49 0.48
N ASP A 151 -23.74 -16.62 0.72
CA ASP A 151 -22.47 -17.00 0.08
C ASP A 151 -22.72 -17.38 -1.38
N GLY A 152 -21.67 -17.29 -2.20
CA GLY A 152 -21.77 -17.60 -3.63
C GLY A 152 -20.67 -16.94 -4.46
N ASN A 153 -20.56 -17.33 -5.72
CA ASN A 153 -19.61 -16.74 -6.64
C ASN A 153 -20.17 -15.45 -7.27
N GLY A 154 -19.43 -14.35 -7.16
CA GLY A 154 -19.73 -13.08 -7.82
C GLY A 154 -21.14 -12.57 -7.49
N ALA A 155 -22.00 -12.49 -8.50
CA ALA A 155 -23.37 -11.97 -8.38
C ALA A 155 -24.32 -12.89 -7.58
N ALA A 156 -23.97 -14.17 -7.39
CA ALA A 156 -24.77 -15.11 -6.60
C ALA A 156 -24.71 -14.84 -5.09
N ALA A 157 -23.69 -14.13 -4.62
CA ALA A 157 -23.59 -13.69 -3.24
C ALA A 157 -24.52 -12.49 -2.97
N SER A 158 -24.85 -12.25 -1.71
CA SER A 158 -25.51 -11.02 -1.27
C SER A 158 -24.87 -10.48 0.01
N PHE A 159 -24.94 -9.14 0.13
CA PHE A 159 -24.43 -8.37 1.27
C PHE A 159 -25.54 -7.49 1.85
N SER A 160 -25.37 -7.05 3.09
CA SER A 160 -26.22 -6.13 3.80
C SER A 160 -25.37 -5.01 4.38
N ALA A 161 -25.24 -3.93 3.61
CA ALA A 161 -24.37 -2.80 3.91
C ALA A 161 -22.91 -3.22 4.18
N PRO A 162 -22.20 -3.76 3.17
CA PRO A 162 -20.77 -4.03 3.31
C PRO A 162 -20.05 -2.71 3.59
N ALA A 163 -19.14 -2.69 4.56
CA ALA A 163 -18.54 -1.46 5.07
C ALA A 163 -17.02 -1.41 4.84
N GLY A 164 -16.27 -2.28 5.50
CA GLY A 164 -14.83 -2.37 5.41
C GLY A 164 -14.38 -3.39 4.37
N VAL A 165 -13.28 -3.10 3.69
CA VAL A 165 -12.61 -4.01 2.75
C VAL A 165 -11.12 -4.01 3.08
N ALA A 166 -10.53 -5.18 3.25
CA ALA A 166 -9.09 -5.35 3.39
C ALA A 166 -8.58 -6.41 2.41
N LEU A 167 -7.35 -6.26 1.95
CA LEU A 167 -6.67 -7.25 1.11
C LEU A 167 -5.92 -8.27 1.96
N ALA A 168 -6.16 -9.54 1.66
CA ALA A 168 -5.34 -10.62 2.15
C ALA A 168 -4.07 -10.75 1.28
N LYS A 169 -2.94 -11.14 1.88
CA LYS A 169 -1.69 -11.41 1.16
C LYS A 169 -1.81 -12.45 0.04
N SER A 170 -2.80 -13.34 0.14
CA SER A 170 -3.12 -14.34 -0.87
C SER A 170 -3.81 -13.76 -2.12
N GLY A 171 -4.11 -12.46 -2.15
CA GLY A 171 -4.84 -11.79 -3.25
C GLY A 171 -6.37 -11.86 -3.14
N GLY A 172 -6.90 -12.39 -2.04
CA GLY A 172 -8.33 -12.32 -1.72
C GLY A 172 -8.71 -11.07 -0.91
N LEU A 173 -10.00 -10.88 -0.67
CA LEU A 173 -10.55 -9.81 0.17
C LEU A 173 -11.10 -10.35 1.47
N LEU A 174 -11.11 -9.48 2.46
CA LEU A 174 -11.88 -9.61 3.68
C LEU A 174 -12.85 -8.44 3.77
N VAL A 175 -14.12 -8.72 4.00
CA VAL A 175 -15.20 -7.74 3.98
C VAL A 175 -16.01 -7.85 5.27
N THR A 176 -16.25 -6.72 5.93
CA THR A 176 -17.27 -6.64 6.98
C THR A 176 -18.62 -6.37 6.33
N ASP A 177 -19.54 -7.29 6.55
CA ASP A 177 -20.93 -7.20 6.11
C ASP A 177 -21.75 -6.61 7.27
N GLY A 178 -21.84 -5.28 7.28
CA GLY A 178 -22.05 -4.49 8.50
C GLY A 178 -23.37 -4.78 9.22
N ILE A 179 -24.48 -4.82 8.49
CA ILE A 179 -25.80 -5.10 9.10
C ILE A 179 -25.96 -6.58 9.40
N SER A 180 -25.43 -7.46 8.54
CA SER A 180 -25.44 -8.91 8.79
C SER A 180 -24.60 -9.30 10.01
N GLY A 181 -23.68 -8.43 10.44
CA GLY A 181 -22.74 -8.72 11.51
C GLY A 181 -21.72 -9.79 11.13
N LEU A 182 -21.40 -9.93 9.83
CA LEU A 182 -20.52 -11.00 9.35
C LEU A 182 -19.17 -10.46 8.91
N LEU A 183 -18.16 -11.31 9.05
CA LEU A 183 -16.89 -11.18 8.36
C LEU A 183 -16.86 -12.20 7.22
N ARG A 184 -16.65 -11.74 5.99
CA ARG A 184 -16.75 -12.52 4.75
C ARG A 184 -15.43 -12.49 4.01
N LYS A 185 -14.96 -13.63 3.49
CA LYS A 185 -13.81 -13.71 2.58
C LYS A 185 -14.30 -13.70 1.14
N ILE A 186 -13.56 -13.05 0.24
CA ILE A 186 -13.81 -13.12 -1.20
C ILE A 186 -12.54 -13.57 -1.91
N SER A 187 -12.59 -14.68 -2.64
CA SER A 187 -11.44 -15.16 -3.42
C SER A 187 -11.17 -14.26 -4.64
N SER A 188 -9.99 -14.36 -5.25
CA SER A 188 -9.71 -13.72 -6.55
C SER A 188 -10.60 -14.28 -7.68
N ALA A 189 -11.10 -15.51 -7.52
CA ALA A 189 -12.11 -16.13 -8.37
C ALA A 189 -13.54 -15.66 -8.05
N ARG A 190 -13.71 -14.72 -7.11
CA ARG A 190 -14.98 -14.08 -6.70
C ARG A 190 -15.87 -14.94 -5.81
N ASP A 191 -15.37 -16.03 -5.24
CA ASP A 191 -16.13 -16.83 -4.28
C ASP A 191 -16.24 -16.09 -2.96
N VAL A 192 -17.47 -15.73 -2.57
CA VAL A 192 -17.78 -15.17 -1.26
C VAL A 192 -18.09 -16.30 -0.30
N ALA A 193 -17.39 -16.32 0.83
CA ALA A 193 -17.57 -17.31 1.88
C ALA A 193 -17.61 -16.66 3.26
N PHE A 194 -18.46 -17.19 4.14
CA PHE A 194 -18.48 -16.87 5.57
C PHE A 194 -17.13 -17.17 6.24
N LEU A 195 -16.70 -16.27 7.13
CA LEU A 195 -15.56 -16.50 8.04
C LEU A 195 -16.00 -16.55 9.51
N ALA A 196 -16.68 -15.50 9.98
CA ALA A 196 -17.10 -15.36 11.38
C ALA A 196 -18.30 -14.40 11.54
N GLY A 197 -18.96 -14.44 12.71
CA GLY A 197 -20.00 -13.45 13.06
C GLY A 197 -21.46 -13.92 12.92
N GLY A 198 -21.71 -15.22 12.93
CA GLY A 198 -23.04 -15.80 12.61
C GLY A 198 -23.90 -16.21 13.80
N GLY A 199 -23.53 -15.84 15.04
CA GLY A 199 -24.08 -16.41 16.28
C GLY A 199 -25.43 -15.89 16.76
N GLY A 200 -26.13 -15.09 15.95
CA GLY A 200 -27.41 -14.50 16.32
C GLY A 200 -27.28 -13.03 16.73
N ALA A 201 -27.88 -12.66 17.87
CA ALA A 201 -28.01 -11.26 18.31
C ALA A 201 -26.65 -10.52 18.38
N PRO A 202 -26.62 -9.22 18.07
CA PRO A 202 -25.38 -8.44 18.02
C PRO A 202 -24.85 -8.14 19.44
N THR A 203 -24.08 -9.05 20.01
CA THR A 203 -23.62 -9.00 21.42
C THR A 203 -22.11 -8.87 21.58
N SER A 204 -21.36 -8.79 20.48
CA SER A 204 -19.90 -8.84 20.47
C SER A 204 -19.31 -10.07 21.18
N GLN A 205 -19.97 -11.22 21.09
CA GLN A 205 -19.54 -12.45 21.74
C GLN A 205 -18.29 -13.02 21.06
N ASP A 206 -17.31 -13.42 21.87
CA ASP A 206 -16.14 -14.17 21.42
C ASP A 206 -16.49 -15.63 21.12
N GLY A 207 -15.80 -16.24 20.17
CA GLY A 207 -16.10 -17.59 19.72
C GLY A 207 -15.46 -17.92 18.38
N ASN A 208 -15.65 -19.14 17.89
CA ASN A 208 -15.12 -19.56 16.60
C ASN A 208 -16.24 -19.58 15.53
N GLY A 209 -15.99 -18.96 14.38
CA GLY A 209 -16.90 -18.95 13.25
C GLY A 209 -18.28 -18.39 13.61
N SER A 210 -19.30 -19.25 13.51
CA SER A 210 -20.68 -18.88 13.83
C SER A 210 -20.97 -18.78 15.33
N ALA A 211 -20.09 -19.22 16.22
CA ALA A 211 -20.28 -19.01 17.66
C ALA A 211 -19.96 -17.57 18.11
N ALA A 212 -19.22 -16.81 17.29
CA ALA A 212 -18.94 -15.41 17.55
C ALA A 212 -20.05 -14.51 17.01
N THR A 213 -20.21 -13.34 17.63
CA THR A 213 -21.08 -12.26 17.13
C THR A 213 -20.32 -10.94 17.10
N PHE A 214 -20.75 -10.04 16.23
CA PHE A 214 -20.34 -8.64 16.17
C PHE A 214 -21.56 -7.75 16.40
N ASP A 215 -21.33 -6.50 16.79
CA ASP A 215 -22.33 -5.45 16.93
C ASP A 215 -21.88 -4.22 16.10
N GLY A 216 -22.33 -4.20 14.85
CA GLY A 216 -22.00 -3.16 13.87
C GLY A 216 -20.51 -3.12 13.48
N PRO A 217 -19.94 -4.20 12.90
CA PRO A 217 -18.57 -4.19 12.42
C PRO A 217 -18.42 -3.25 11.21
N ILE A 218 -17.44 -2.34 11.25
CA ILE A 218 -17.18 -1.36 10.17
C ILE A 218 -15.80 -1.59 9.56
N GLY A 219 -14.75 -0.99 10.10
CA GLY A 219 -13.41 -1.10 9.53
C GLY A 219 -12.77 -2.46 9.81
N VAL A 220 -11.98 -2.93 8.84
CA VAL A 220 -11.18 -4.15 8.96
C VAL A 220 -9.79 -3.92 8.39
N ALA A 221 -8.77 -4.50 9.03
CA ALA A 221 -7.39 -4.51 8.56
C ALA A 221 -6.73 -5.86 8.91
N MET A 222 -5.71 -6.25 8.16
CA MET A 222 -5.00 -7.51 8.38
C MET A 222 -3.54 -7.26 8.74
N ASP A 223 -2.98 -8.10 9.62
CA ASP A 223 -1.55 -8.13 9.91
C ASP A 223 -0.77 -9.03 8.94
N ALA A 224 0.55 -9.03 9.08
CA ALA A 224 1.44 -9.81 8.24
C ALA A 224 1.27 -11.34 8.41
N ALA A 225 0.71 -11.80 9.53
CA ALA A 225 0.44 -13.22 9.80
C ALA A 225 -0.95 -13.65 9.30
N GLY A 226 -1.75 -12.70 8.79
CA GLY A 226 -3.10 -12.94 8.30
C GLY A 226 -4.18 -12.87 9.37
N ASN A 227 -3.88 -12.45 10.60
CA ASN A 227 -4.93 -12.13 11.55
C ASN A 227 -5.60 -10.83 11.12
N SER A 228 -6.89 -10.73 11.39
CA SER A 228 -7.69 -9.57 11.06
C SER A 228 -8.09 -8.83 12.33
N TYR A 229 -8.11 -7.51 12.28
CA TYR A 229 -8.62 -6.65 13.33
C TYR A 229 -9.86 -5.97 12.80
N VAL A 230 -10.93 -5.96 13.59
CA VAL A 230 -12.22 -5.38 13.21
C VAL A 230 -12.64 -4.36 14.25
N ALA A 231 -13.04 -3.18 13.78
CA ALA A 231 -13.71 -2.19 14.59
C ALA A 231 -15.17 -2.61 14.76
N ASP A 232 -15.52 -3.09 15.95
CA ASP A 232 -16.86 -3.51 16.33
C ASP A 232 -17.58 -2.31 16.94
N SER A 233 -18.17 -1.49 16.07
CA SER A 233 -18.43 -0.07 16.34
C SER A 233 -19.46 0.13 17.44
N SER A 234 -20.63 -0.51 17.33
CA SER A 234 -21.68 -0.43 18.36
C SER A 234 -21.26 -1.22 19.60
N GLY A 235 -20.51 -2.30 19.38
CA GLY A 235 -19.91 -3.11 20.43
C GLY A 235 -18.80 -2.42 21.23
N ASN A 236 -18.33 -1.23 20.82
CA ASN A 236 -17.26 -0.45 21.46
C ASN A 236 -15.99 -1.26 21.77
N ARG A 237 -15.59 -2.12 20.84
CA ARG A 237 -14.46 -3.05 20.97
C ARG A 237 -13.64 -3.13 19.69
N ILE A 238 -12.38 -3.50 19.83
CA ILE A 238 -11.56 -3.99 18.72
C ILE A 238 -11.47 -5.50 18.84
N ARG A 239 -11.85 -6.20 17.78
CA ARG A 239 -11.87 -7.67 17.73
C ARG A 239 -10.68 -8.16 16.93
N LYS A 240 -10.07 -9.27 17.36
CA LYS A 240 -9.02 -9.97 16.62
C LYS A 240 -9.57 -11.30 16.12
N ILE A 241 -9.37 -11.58 14.84
CA ILE A 241 -9.86 -12.76 14.16
C ILE A 241 -8.69 -13.52 13.56
N SER A 242 -8.53 -14.80 13.90
CA SER A 242 -7.52 -15.66 13.27
C SER A 242 -7.92 -16.04 11.84
N PRO A 243 -6.98 -16.48 10.97
CA PRO A 243 -7.33 -16.98 9.64
C PRO A 243 -8.36 -18.13 9.65
N ALA A 244 -8.45 -18.87 10.76
CA ALA A 244 -9.38 -19.97 10.98
C ALA A 244 -10.77 -19.53 11.45
N GLY A 245 -10.99 -18.24 11.74
CA GLY A 245 -12.29 -17.70 12.15
C GLY A 245 -12.49 -17.59 13.66
N GLU A 246 -11.45 -17.80 14.47
CA GLU A 246 -11.53 -17.59 15.92
C GLU A 246 -11.55 -16.08 16.21
N VAL A 247 -12.62 -15.61 16.84
CA VAL A 247 -12.84 -14.20 17.22
C VAL A 247 -12.61 -14.04 18.72
N THR A 248 -11.74 -13.10 19.06
CA THR A 248 -11.45 -12.69 20.45
C THR A 248 -11.53 -11.17 20.59
N THR A 249 -11.85 -10.70 21.79
CA THR A 249 -11.73 -9.28 22.12
C THR A 249 -10.26 -8.92 22.30
N PHE A 250 -9.73 -8.07 21.41
CA PHE A 250 -8.36 -7.60 21.49
C PHE A 250 -8.20 -6.49 22.53
N ALA A 251 -9.12 -5.52 22.50
CA ALA A 251 -9.22 -4.44 23.48
C ALA A 251 -10.64 -3.86 23.55
N GLY A 252 -10.94 -3.19 24.68
CA GLY A 252 -12.25 -2.60 24.95
C GLY A 252 -13.17 -3.53 25.76
N ASN A 253 -13.99 -2.96 26.64
CA ASN A 253 -14.98 -3.71 27.42
C ASN A 253 -16.43 -3.52 26.97
N GLY A 254 -16.68 -2.68 25.97
CA GLY A 254 -18.02 -2.37 25.45
C GLY A 254 -18.70 -1.15 26.06
N THR A 255 -18.07 -0.48 27.03
CA THR A 255 -18.56 0.80 27.54
C THR A 255 -18.21 1.92 26.56
N ALA A 256 -19.20 2.71 26.15
CA ALA A 256 -19.03 3.86 25.24
C ALA A 256 -18.30 5.03 25.93
N SER A 257 -16.97 4.99 25.93
CA SER A 257 -16.07 5.99 26.51
C SER A 257 -14.69 5.87 25.87
N SER A 258 -13.79 6.85 26.00
CA SER A 258 -12.46 6.83 25.36
C SER A 258 -11.34 6.86 26.41
N LEU A 259 -11.18 5.76 27.15
CA LEU A 259 -10.21 5.62 28.24
C LEU A 259 -9.02 4.77 27.80
N ASP A 260 -7.80 5.24 28.05
CA ASP A 260 -6.55 4.50 27.86
C ASP A 260 -6.43 3.35 28.88
N GLY A 261 -5.74 2.27 28.52
CA GLY A 261 -5.58 1.12 29.42
C GLY A 261 -5.12 -0.14 28.73
N TYR A 262 -4.92 -1.19 29.52
CA TYR A 262 -4.51 -2.50 29.01
C TYR A 262 -5.71 -3.36 28.63
N ARG A 263 -5.78 -3.81 27.37
CA ARG A 263 -6.81 -4.72 26.83
C ARG A 263 -8.23 -4.25 27.16
N THR A 264 -8.96 -4.99 27.99
CA THR A 264 -10.35 -4.72 28.37
C THR A 264 -10.48 -3.65 29.47
N ALA A 265 -9.38 -3.19 30.06
CA ALA A 265 -9.40 -2.02 30.93
C ALA A 265 -9.59 -0.71 30.14
N ALA A 266 -9.18 -0.70 28.86
CA ALA A 266 -9.45 0.40 27.95
C ALA A 266 -10.93 0.41 27.51
N THR A 267 -11.40 1.57 27.07
CA THR A 267 -12.72 1.74 26.46
C THR A 267 -12.62 2.47 25.13
N PHE A 268 -13.60 2.21 24.25
CA PHE A 268 -13.78 2.93 22.98
C PHE A 268 -15.19 3.52 22.90
N ASN A 269 -15.35 4.55 22.08
CA ASN A 269 -16.61 5.23 21.79
C ASN A 269 -16.80 5.30 20.27
N ALA A 270 -17.52 4.33 19.73
CA ALA A 270 -17.75 4.09 18.32
C ALA A 270 -16.44 4.02 17.50
N PRO A 271 -15.60 2.99 17.70
CA PRO A 271 -14.47 2.75 16.81
C PRO A 271 -14.99 2.39 15.41
N VAL A 272 -14.53 3.08 14.36
CA VAL A 272 -15.05 2.89 12.98
C VAL A 272 -14.01 2.37 12.00
N SER A 273 -12.72 2.56 12.27
CA SER A 273 -11.65 2.11 11.39
C SER A 273 -10.46 1.59 12.18
N VAL A 274 -9.72 0.67 11.55
CA VAL A 274 -8.47 0.13 12.04
C VAL A 274 -7.43 0.13 10.92
N ALA A 275 -6.16 0.35 11.27
CA ALA A 275 -5.00 0.14 10.41
C ALA A 275 -3.91 -0.58 11.20
N VAL A 276 -3.12 -1.45 10.56
CA VAL A 276 -2.07 -2.23 11.22
C VAL A 276 -0.72 -1.91 10.60
N ASP A 277 0.26 -1.57 11.43
CA ASP A 277 1.63 -1.34 10.95
C ASP A 277 2.47 -2.63 10.88
N ALA A 278 3.66 -2.54 10.29
CA ALA A 278 4.57 -3.69 10.14
C ALA A 278 5.09 -4.26 11.47
N ALA A 279 5.02 -3.48 12.56
CA ALA A 279 5.36 -3.93 13.90
C ALA A 279 4.16 -4.58 14.63
N GLY A 280 2.98 -4.60 14.00
CA GLY A 280 1.76 -5.16 14.56
C GLY A 280 1.00 -4.23 15.49
N ASN A 281 1.32 -2.93 15.53
CA ASN A 281 0.49 -1.97 16.24
C ASN A 281 -0.81 -1.74 15.46
N VAL A 282 -1.91 -1.60 16.18
CA VAL A 282 -3.23 -1.32 15.61
C VAL A 282 -3.59 0.14 15.91
N TYR A 283 -3.84 0.94 14.88
CA TYR A 283 -4.36 2.29 15.00
C TYR A 283 -5.88 2.25 14.82
N VAL A 284 -6.61 3.03 15.61
CA VAL A 284 -8.08 3.02 15.64
C VAL A 284 -8.59 4.46 15.53
N ALA A 285 -9.59 4.70 14.69
CA ALA A 285 -10.33 5.96 14.69
C ALA A 285 -11.60 5.82 15.53
N GLU A 286 -11.75 6.66 16.56
CA GLU A 286 -12.99 6.78 17.32
C GLU A 286 -13.79 7.97 16.82
N VAL A 287 -14.88 7.69 16.10
CA VAL A 287 -15.62 8.73 15.39
C VAL A 287 -16.32 9.70 16.36
N VAL A 288 -16.82 9.19 17.48
CA VAL A 288 -17.54 10.02 18.48
C VAL A 288 -16.57 10.72 19.41
N ALA A 289 -15.53 10.04 19.88
CA ALA A 289 -14.53 10.66 20.76
C ALA A 289 -13.62 11.66 20.03
N ALA A 290 -13.58 11.62 18.69
CA ALA A 290 -12.74 12.48 17.84
C ALA A 290 -11.23 12.32 18.10
N VAL A 291 -10.80 11.08 18.31
CA VAL A 291 -9.39 10.71 18.58
C VAL A 291 -8.94 9.55 17.72
N ILE A 292 -7.62 9.46 17.55
CA ILE A 292 -6.94 8.28 17.01
C ILE A 292 -6.25 7.56 18.18
N ARG A 293 -6.56 6.28 18.38
CA ARG A 293 -5.93 5.42 19.38
C ARG A 293 -4.85 4.56 18.74
N LYS A 294 -3.89 4.12 19.55
CA LYS A 294 -2.88 3.12 19.19
C LYS A 294 -2.95 1.98 20.20
N ILE A 295 -2.93 0.75 19.71
CA ILE A 295 -2.87 -0.48 20.49
C ILE A 295 -1.57 -1.19 20.14
N THR A 296 -0.75 -1.50 21.14
CA THR A 296 0.47 -2.33 20.94
C THR A 296 0.08 -3.80 20.70
N PRO A 297 0.98 -4.64 20.14
CA PRO A 297 0.73 -6.08 20.02
C PRO A 297 0.35 -6.76 21.34
N ASP A 298 0.86 -6.25 22.46
CA ASP A 298 0.60 -6.76 23.81
C ASP A 298 -0.77 -6.34 24.36
N GLY A 299 -1.41 -5.35 23.74
CA GLY A 299 -2.76 -4.87 24.06
C GLY A 299 -2.81 -3.56 24.84
N ASP A 300 -1.72 -2.80 24.97
CA ASP A 300 -1.75 -1.47 25.59
C ASP A 300 -2.41 -0.46 24.66
N VAL A 301 -3.53 0.12 25.10
CA VAL A 301 -4.26 1.16 24.38
C VAL A 301 -3.87 2.53 24.91
N SER A 302 -3.47 3.42 24.00
CA SER A 302 -3.16 4.83 24.29
C SER A 302 -3.76 5.77 23.26
N THR A 303 -3.98 7.03 23.65
CA THR A 303 -4.36 8.08 22.70
C THR A 303 -3.15 8.51 21.87
N PHE A 304 -3.19 8.26 20.57
CA PHE A 304 -2.11 8.60 19.64
C PHE A 304 -2.21 10.06 19.18
N ALA A 305 -3.41 10.54 18.85
CA ALA A 305 -3.63 11.94 18.50
C ALA A 305 -5.08 12.36 18.72
N GLY A 306 -5.30 13.67 18.89
CA GLY A 306 -6.61 14.22 19.20
C GLY A 306 -6.86 14.30 20.71
N LYS A 307 -8.00 14.87 21.10
CA LYS A 307 -8.40 14.97 22.50
C LYS A 307 -9.89 14.64 22.65
N ALA A 308 -10.19 13.64 23.46
CA ALA A 308 -11.54 13.15 23.66
C ALA A 308 -12.49 14.28 24.09
N GLY A 309 -13.65 14.37 23.43
CA GLY A 309 -14.66 15.41 23.70
C GLY A 309 -14.32 16.81 23.18
N MET A 310 -13.20 16.98 22.46
CA MET A 310 -12.83 18.24 21.83
C MET A 310 -12.74 18.07 20.31
N SER A 311 -13.88 18.23 19.62
CA SER A 311 -13.91 18.25 18.16
C SER A 311 -13.36 19.56 17.59
N GLY A 312 -12.79 19.49 16.39
CA GLY A 312 -12.26 20.64 15.66
C GLY A 312 -11.24 20.20 14.61
N PHE A 313 -10.46 21.13 14.08
CA PHE A 313 -9.48 20.84 13.02
C PHE A 313 -8.08 21.37 13.31
N ALA A 314 -7.79 21.74 14.56
CA ALA A 314 -6.48 22.26 14.95
C ALA A 314 -5.36 21.27 14.54
N GLU A 315 -4.31 21.81 13.97
CA GLU A 315 -3.05 21.13 13.70
C GLU A 315 -2.22 21.06 14.99
N GLY A 316 -1.23 20.18 15.05
CA GLY A 316 -0.33 20.08 16.21
C GLY A 316 0.08 18.66 16.55
N THR A 317 0.82 18.49 17.64
CA THR A 317 1.35 17.19 18.05
C THR A 317 0.47 16.53 19.11
N GLY A 318 0.15 15.26 18.91
CA GLY A 318 -0.62 14.44 19.86
C GLY A 318 -1.95 15.09 20.23
N ASP A 319 -2.14 15.34 21.54
CA ASP A 319 -3.39 15.84 22.11
C ASP A 319 -3.63 17.33 21.88
N ASN A 320 -2.73 18.03 21.19
CA ASN A 320 -2.96 19.41 20.74
C ASN A 320 -3.73 19.47 19.42
N ALA A 321 -3.65 18.41 18.61
CA ALA A 321 -4.44 18.31 17.39
C ALA A 321 -5.92 18.07 17.69
N ARG A 322 -6.80 18.41 16.74
CA ARG A 322 -8.24 18.16 16.84
C ARG A 322 -8.73 17.51 15.54
N PHE A 323 -9.69 16.60 15.68
CA PHE A 323 -10.44 15.97 14.59
C PHE A 323 -11.93 16.22 14.79
N ASN A 324 -12.73 15.97 13.76
CA ASN A 324 -14.18 15.97 13.85
C ASN A 324 -14.72 14.80 13.03
N GLN A 325 -15.21 13.78 13.74
CA GLN A 325 -15.63 12.51 13.14
C GLN A 325 -14.54 11.89 12.23
N PRO A 326 -13.34 11.59 12.77
CA PRO A 326 -12.34 10.84 12.01
C PRO A 326 -12.91 9.46 11.66
N PHE A 327 -12.75 9.05 10.40
CA PHE A 327 -13.31 7.82 9.88
C PHE A 327 -12.21 6.83 9.48
N GLY A 328 -11.80 6.81 8.21
CA GLY A 328 -10.85 5.84 7.68
C GLY A 328 -9.41 6.18 7.97
N LEU A 329 -8.62 5.12 8.11
CA LEU A 329 -7.19 5.15 8.38
C LEU A 329 -6.42 4.40 7.29
N ALA A 330 -5.25 4.92 6.91
CA ALA A 330 -4.31 4.21 6.05
C ALA A 330 -2.86 4.58 6.40
N LEU A 331 -1.95 3.61 6.30
CA LEU A 331 -0.53 3.80 6.62
C LEU A 331 0.32 3.81 5.35
N ASP A 332 1.35 4.65 5.31
CA ASP A 332 2.45 4.50 4.35
C ASP A 332 3.59 3.64 4.92
N ALA A 333 4.52 3.25 4.05
CA ALA A 333 5.68 2.43 4.41
C ALA A 333 6.65 3.11 5.40
N ALA A 334 6.58 4.44 5.54
CA ALA A 334 7.34 5.20 6.53
C ALA A 334 6.63 5.30 7.89
N GLY A 335 5.44 4.69 8.03
CA GLY A 335 4.66 4.70 9.26
C GLY A 335 3.87 5.99 9.46
N ASN A 336 3.71 6.85 8.44
CA ASN A 336 2.76 7.95 8.55
C ASN A 336 1.34 7.44 8.39
N LEU A 337 0.45 7.92 9.25
CA LEU A 337 -0.97 7.60 9.24
C LEU A 337 -1.76 8.70 8.56
N TYR A 338 -2.55 8.35 7.55
CA TYR A 338 -3.50 9.23 6.89
C TYR A 338 -4.87 8.99 7.49
N VAL A 339 -5.60 10.07 7.76
CA VAL A 339 -6.90 10.07 8.43
C VAL A 339 -7.90 10.82 7.58
N ALA A 340 -9.04 10.20 7.30
CA ALA A 340 -10.18 10.92 6.76
C ALA A 340 -10.88 11.64 7.91
N ASP A 341 -10.70 12.95 8.01
CA ASP A 341 -11.30 13.81 9.03
C ASP A 341 -12.65 14.31 8.48
N ALA A 342 -13.63 13.39 8.52
CA ALA A 342 -14.77 13.38 7.62
C ALA A 342 -15.62 14.65 7.72
N ALA A 343 -16.00 15.04 8.94
CA ALA A 343 -16.85 16.22 9.15
C ALA A 343 -16.08 17.54 9.01
N ASN A 344 -14.75 17.49 8.96
CA ASN A 344 -13.91 18.62 8.61
C ASN A 344 -13.58 18.68 7.11
N SER A 345 -14.09 17.77 6.27
CA SER A 345 -13.83 17.74 4.82
C SER A 345 -12.33 17.78 4.47
N ARG A 346 -11.51 17.04 5.23
CA ARG A 346 -10.05 17.02 5.07
C ARG A 346 -9.49 15.61 5.16
N ILE A 347 -8.36 15.42 4.50
CA ILE A 347 -7.45 14.31 4.76
C ILE A 347 -6.31 14.85 5.62
N ARG A 348 -6.06 14.23 6.76
CA ARG A 348 -4.98 14.60 7.70
C ARG A 348 -3.86 13.58 7.61
N LYS A 349 -2.64 13.99 7.90
CA LYS A 349 -1.46 13.13 8.03
C LYS A 349 -0.93 13.23 9.45
N ILE A 350 -0.57 12.10 10.04
CA ILE A 350 0.06 11.99 11.34
C ILE A 350 1.40 11.31 11.15
N THR A 351 2.50 11.96 11.52
CA THR A 351 3.84 11.34 11.49
C THR A 351 4.03 10.36 12.65
N PRO A 352 5.05 9.49 12.63
CA PRO A 352 5.42 8.67 13.79
C PRO A 352 5.66 9.48 15.07
N ASP A 353 6.15 10.71 14.94
CA ASP A 353 6.32 11.69 16.03
C ASP A 353 5.01 12.37 16.47
N ARG A 354 3.87 11.85 16.02
CA ARG A 354 2.50 12.29 16.36
C ARG A 354 2.17 13.70 15.86
N VAL A 355 2.92 14.25 14.91
CA VAL A 355 2.62 15.56 14.32
C VAL A 355 1.45 15.41 13.36
N VAL A 356 0.34 16.06 13.66
CA VAL A 356 -0.86 16.09 12.81
C VAL A 356 -0.83 17.34 11.94
N SER A 357 -0.94 17.13 10.64
CA SER A 357 -1.17 18.21 9.68
C SER A 357 -2.24 17.90 8.63
N THR A 358 -2.77 18.92 7.98
CA THR A 358 -3.67 18.80 6.84
C THR A 358 -2.87 18.38 5.62
N PHE A 359 -3.19 17.19 5.10
CA PHE A 359 -2.57 16.65 3.89
C PHE A 359 -3.29 17.16 2.64
N ALA A 360 -4.62 17.15 2.65
CA ALA A 360 -5.44 17.63 1.56
C ALA A 360 -6.82 18.14 2.04
N GLY A 361 -7.41 19.05 1.28
CA GLY A 361 -8.75 19.57 1.51
C GLY A 361 -8.74 20.97 2.13
N THR A 362 -9.59 21.86 1.60
CA THR A 362 -9.79 23.20 2.17
C THR A 362 -10.62 23.18 3.46
N GLY A 363 -11.40 22.12 3.66
CA GLY A 363 -12.42 21.99 4.70
C GLY A 363 -13.80 22.51 4.31
N LEU A 364 -13.96 22.95 3.06
CA LEU A 364 -15.29 23.17 2.49
C LEU A 364 -15.85 21.86 1.93
N ILE A 365 -17.13 21.60 2.21
CA ILE A 365 -17.85 20.48 1.63
C ILE A 365 -17.98 20.69 0.11
N GLY A 366 -17.48 19.73 -0.68
CA GLY A 366 -17.53 19.79 -2.13
C GLY A 366 -16.80 18.61 -2.79
N SER A 367 -16.71 18.63 -4.12
CA SER A 367 -16.01 17.59 -4.90
C SER A 367 -15.12 18.20 -5.99
N ALA A 368 -14.57 19.39 -5.73
CA ALA A 368 -13.70 20.08 -6.66
C ALA A 368 -12.32 19.39 -6.72
N ASP A 369 -11.87 19.13 -7.94
CA ASP A 369 -10.52 18.64 -8.26
C ASP A 369 -9.49 19.78 -8.24
N GLY A 370 -8.21 19.43 -8.27
CA GLY A 370 -7.06 20.34 -8.31
C GLY A 370 -5.99 20.00 -7.26
N PRO A 371 -5.04 20.91 -7.02
CA PRO A 371 -4.01 20.72 -6.00
C PRO A 371 -4.60 20.43 -4.60
N ARG A 372 -3.88 19.64 -3.80
CA ARG A 372 -4.33 19.17 -2.46
C ARG A 372 -4.77 20.27 -1.51
N ASN A 373 -4.25 21.50 -1.65
CA ASN A 373 -4.61 22.65 -0.83
C ASN A 373 -5.82 23.46 -1.35
N SER A 374 -6.32 23.15 -2.54
CA SER A 374 -7.51 23.80 -3.14
C SER A 374 -8.67 22.84 -3.40
N ALA A 375 -8.40 21.54 -3.49
CA ALA A 375 -9.43 20.52 -3.67
C ALA A 375 -10.42 20.50 -2.49
N THR A 376 -11.68 20.15 -2.78
CA THR A 376 -12.73 19.98 -1.76
C THR A 376 -13.16 18.53 -1.67
N PHE A 377 -13.58 18.13 -0.47
CA PHE A 377 -14.05 16.79 -0.14
C PHE A 377 -15.43 16.88 0.53
N ALA A 378 -16.28 15.89 0.33
CA ALA A 378 -17.61 15.78 0.93
C ALA A 378 -17.67 14.51 1.77
N PHE A 379 -17.42 14.66 3.07
CA PHE A 379 -17.38 13.56 4.05
C PHE A 379 -16.51 12.39 3.57
N PRO A 380 -15.18 12.58 3.37
CA PRO A 380 -14.30 11.48 3.02
C PRO A 380 -14.37 10.41 4.11
N ALA A 381 -14.49 9.13 3.74
CA ALA A 381 -14.63 8.04 4.70
C ALA A 381 -13.42 7.10 4.69
N ALA A 382 -13.18 6.33 3.63
CA ALA A 382 -12.06 5.38 3.60
C ALA A 382 -10.89 5.86 2.76
N LEU A 383 -9.70 5.40 3.15
CA LEU A 383 -8.42 5.71 2.53
C LEU A 383 -7.69 4.41 2.20
N ALA A 384 -6.98 4.39 1.07
CA ALA A 384 -6.02 3.36 0.72
C ALA A 384 -4.80 4.00 0.06
N LEU A 385 -3.61 3.43 0.28
CA LEU A 385 -2.36 3.90 -0.31
C LEU A 385 -1.76 2.81 -1.20
N ASP A 386 -1.32 3.18 -2.40
CA ASP A 386 -0.56 2.28 -3.26
C ASP A 386 0.95 2.39 -3.02
N VAL A 387 1.71 1.53 -3.71
CA VAL A 387 3.18 1.46 -3.61
C VAL A 387 3.90 2.70 -4.16
N ASP A 388 3.24 3.45 -5.05
CA ASP A 388 3.76 4.71 -5.60
C ASP A 388 3.45 5.91 -4.68
N GLY A 389 2.73 5.68 -3.58
CA GLY A 389 2.38 6.70 -2.59
C GLY A 389 1.15 7.53 -2.95
N ASN A 390 0.34 7.10 -3.93
CA ASN A 390 -0.94 7.75 -4.20
C ASN A 390 -1.96 7.37 -3.13
N VAL A 391 -2.82 8.32 -2.76
CA VAL A 391 -3.91 8.10 -1.80
C VAL A 391 -5.23 8.03 -2.56
N TYR A 392 -5.97 6.95 -2.36
CA TYR A 392 -7.32 6.77 -2.87
C TYR A 392 -8.33 7.05 -1.77
N VAL A 393 -9.38 7.81 -2.09
CA VAL A 393 -10.38 8.26 -1.12
C VAL A 393 -11.76 7.82 -1.60
N ALA A 394 -12.51 7.13 -0.74
CA ALA A 394 -13.94 6.91 -0.92
C ALA A 394 -14.72 8.05 -0.25
N GLU A 395 -15.56 8.75 -1.00
CA GLU A 395 -16.34 9.89 -0.50
C GLU A 395 -17.84 9.57 -0.48
N PRO A 396 -18.39 9.03 0.63
CA PRO A 396 -19.81 8.74 0.72
C PRO A 396 -20.69 10.00 0.63
N GLY A 397 -20.19 11.18 1.00
CA GLY A 397 -20.96 12.43 0.89
C GLY A 397 -21.17 12.92 -0.54
N SER A 398 -20.27 12.56 -1.47
CA SER A 398 -20.37 12.91 -2.90
C SER A 398 -20.54 11.70 -3.82
N SER A 399 -20.50 10.47 -3.30
CA SER A 399 -20.65 9.21 -4.07
C SER A 399 -19.61 9.05 -5.19
N VAL A 400 -18.37 9.47 -4.94
CA VAL A 400 -17.25 9.33 -5.88
C VAL A 400 -16.04 8.70 -5.22
N LEU A 401 -15.12 8.25 -6.07
CA LEU A 401 -13.76 7.90 -5.68
C LEU A 401 -12.81 9.01 -6.13
N ARG A 402 -11.90 9.42 -5.25
CA ARG A 402 -10.84 10.39 -5.56
C ARG A 402 -9.49 9.73 -5.51
N ARG A 403 -8.53 10.31 -6.23
CA ARG A 403 -7.12 9.96 -6.16
C ARG A 403 -6.32 11.22 -5.89
N ILE A 404 -5.39 11.14 -4.94
CA ILE A 404 -4.38 12.15 -4.64
C ILE A 404 -3.04 11.58 -5.06
N THR A 405 -2.38 12.20 -6.04
CA THR A 405 -1.07 11.75 -6.49
C THR A 405 0.03 12.14 -5.49
N LEU A 406 1.21 11.52 -5.58
CA LEU A 406 2.37 11.92 -4.78
C LEU A 406 2.76 13.39 -4.99
N ALA A 407 2.56 13.92 -6.20
CA ALA A 407 2.75 15.34 -6.53
C ALA A 407 1.72 16.28 -5.88
N GLY A 408 0.65 15.72 -5.29
CA GLY A 408 -0.39 16.44 -4.58
C GLY A 408 -1.55 16.88 -5.46
N GLU A 409 -1.75 16.29 -6.63
CA GLU A 409 -2.92 16.56 -7.47
C GLU A 409 -4.09 15.67 -7.05
N VAL A 410 -5.26 16.27 -6.80
CA VAL A 410 -6.50 15.58 -6.45
C VAL A 410 -7.41 15.54 -7.67
N SER A 411 -7.80 14.34 -8.08
CA SER A 411 -8.70 14.13 -9.23
C SER A 411 -9.83 13.18 -8.89
N THR A 412 -11.01 13.39 -9.47
CA THR A 412 -12.09 12.41 -9.45
C THR A 412 -11.71 11.21 -10.31
N LEU A 413 -11.55 10.05 -9.68
CA LEU A 413 -11.14 8.81 -10.34
C LEU A 413 -12.32 8.15 -11.05
N ALA A 414 -13.46 8.04 -10.36
CA ALA A 414 -14.68 7.43 -10.89
C ALA A 414 -15.93 7.94 -10.15
N GLY A 415 -17.08 7.84 -10.80
CA GLY A 415 -18.36 8.31 -10.28
C GLY A 415 -18.71 9.73 -10.73
N VAL A 416 -19.89 10.21 -10.31
CA VAL A 416 -20.35 11.58 -10.53
C VAL A 416 -20.82 12.16 -9.21
N ALA A 417 -20.26 13.32 -8.85
CA ALA A 417 -20.51 13.96 -7.57
C ALA A 417 -22.02 14.16 -7.33
N PHE A 418 -22.48 13.76 -6.15
CA PHE A 418 -23.85 13.87 -5.67
C PHE A 418 -24.88 13.08 -6.51
N GLN A 419 -24.43 12.12 -7.32
CA GLN A 419 -25.31 11.21 -8.05
C GLN A 419 -25.08 9.77 -7.58
N THR A 420 -26.03 9.26 -6.80
CA THR A 420 -26.02 7.89 -6.29
C THR A 420 -26.46 6.89 -7.34
N GLY A 421 -25.95 5.66 -7.27
CA GLY A 421 -26.41 4.52 -8.07
C GLY A 421 -25.37 3.41 -8.13
N ALA A 422 -25.66 2.31 -8.82
CA ALA A 422 -24.78 1.12 -8.90
C ALA A 422 -24.24 0.86 -10.32
N GLN A 423 -24.32 1.84 -11.22
CA GLN A 423 -23.96 1.65 -12.62
C GLN A 423 -22.46 1.37 -12.78
N ASP A 424 -22.13 0.30 -13.51
CA ASP A 424 -20.77 -0.01 -13.98
C ASP A 424 -20.39 0.86 -15.19
N GLY A 425 -19.10 1.05 -15.43
CA GLY A 425 -18.61 1.85 -16.55
C GLY A 425 -17.25 2.48 -16.30
N ILE A 426 -16.79 3.28 -17.27
CA ILE A 426 -15.49 3.95 -17.20
C ILE A 426 -15.65 5.36 -16.61
N GLY A 427 -14.87 5.68 -15.59
CA GLY A 427 -14.79 7.00 -14.96
C GLY A 427 -16.16 7.54 -14.53
N LYS A 428 -16.60 8.62 -15.20
CA LYS A 428 -17.89 9.30 -14.92
C LYS A 428 -19.12 8.54 -15.43
N ALA A 429 -18.96 7.47 -16.20
CA ALA A 429 -20.08 6.60 -16.58
C ALA A 429 -20.52 5.70 -15.41
N ALA A 430 -19.63 5.43 -14.46
CA ALA A 430 -19.96 4.66 -13.26
C ALA A 430 -20.76 5.50 -12.24
N ARG A 431 -21.48 4.82 -11.34
CA ARG A 431 -22.13 5.41 -10.15
C ARG A 431 -21.81 4.57 -8.92
N PHE A 432 -21.76 5.22 -7.77
CA PHE A 432 -21.63 4.59 -6.44
C PHE A 432 -22.75 5.07 -5.53
N GLY A 433 -23.03 4.33 -4.46
CA GLY A 433 -23.99 4.64 -3.41
C GLY A 433 -23.30 4.52 -2.05
N GLN A 434 -22.89 5.65 -1.48
CA GLN A 434 -22.17 5.74 -0.21
C GLN A 434 -20.99 4.75 -0.10
N PRO A 435 -19.94 4.88 -0.92
CA PRO A 435 -18.77 4.02 -0.79
C PRO A 435 -18.07 4.26 0.57
N LEU A 436 -18.03 3.26 1.45
CA LEU A 436 -17.47 3.38 2.82
C LEU A 436 -16.13 2.69 3.03
N GLY A 437 -15.75 1.74 2.19
CA GLY A 437 -14.52 0.97 2.31
C GLY A 437 -13.76 0.93 1.00
N ILE A 438 -12.43 1.00 1.06
CA ILE A 438 -11.56 0.89 -0.10
C ILE A 438 -10.28 0.15 0.26
N ALA A 439 -9.83 -0.73 -0.62
CA ALA A 439 -8.51 -1.37 -0.57
C ALA A 439 -7.87 -1.31 -1.96
N VAL A 440 -6.53 -1.26 -2.02
CA VAL A 440 -5.76 -1.22 -3.27
C VAL A 440 -4.75 -2.35 -3.32
N ASP A 441 -4.74 -3.10 -4.43
CA ASP A 441 -3.80 -4.21 -4.62
C ASP A 441 -2.46 -3.73 -5.20
N ALA A 442 -1.50 -4.66 -5.29
CA ALA A 442 -0.16 -4.36 -5.81
C ALA A 442 -0.15 -3.98 -7.30
N GLY A 443 -1.21 -4.30 -8.05
CA GLY A 443 -1.40 -3.89 -9.44
C GLY A 443 -2.13 -2.56 -9.60
N GLY A 444 -2.55 -1.94 -8.49
CA GLY A 444 -3.28 -0.67 -8.46
C GLY A 444 -4.80 -0.82 -8.64
N ALA A 445 -5.35 -2.03 -8.70
CA ALA A 445 -6.79 -2.21 -8.72
C ALA A 445 -7.39 -1.93 -7.34
N LEU A 446 -8.54 -1.27 -7.32
CA LEU A 446 -9.25 -0.90 -6.10
C LEU A 446 -10.45 -1.82 -5.89
N TYR A 447 -10.69 -2.17 -4.64
CA TYR A 447 -11.88 -2.89 -4.20
C TYR A 447 -12.66 -2.00 -3.25
N VAL A 448 -13.91 -1.74 -3.58
CA VAL A 448 -14.73 -0.73 -2.90
C VAL A 448 -16.00 -1.38 -2.35
N ALA A 449 -16.25 -1.17 -1.06
CA ALA A 449 -17.55 -1.46 -0.48
C ALA A 449 -18.52 -0.35 -0.87
N ASP A 450 -19.42 -0.67 -1.80
CA ASP A 450 -20.45 0.24 -2.30
C ASP A 450 -21.71 0.03 -1.45
N THR A 451 -21.64 0.56 -0.23
CA THR A 451 -22.42 0.13 0.93
C THR A 451 -23.92 0.22 0.70
N GLN A 452 -24.42 1.35 0.17
CA GLN A 452 -25.85 1.52 -0.07
C GLN A 452 -26.37 0.55 -1.14
N ASN A 453 -25.53 0.21 -2.11
CA ASN A 453 -25.90 -0.70 -3.19
C ASN A 453 -25.74 -2.18 -2.82
N SER A 454 -25.17 -2.49 -1.64
CA SER A 454 -24.95 -3.86 -1.16
C SER A 454 -24.08 -4.73 -2.06
N VAL A 455 -23.04 -4.12 -2.64
CA VAL A 455 -22.09 -4.81 -3.53
C VAL A 455 -20.64 -4.42 -3.23
N ILE A 456 -19.72 -5.27 -3.65
CA ILE A 456 -18.29 -4.95 -3.74
C ILE A 456 -17.97 -4.62 -5.19
N ARG A 457 -17.38 -3.45 -5.44
CA ARG A 457 -16.97 -2.98 -6.77
C ARG A 457 -15.48 -3.21 -6.95
N LYS A 458 -15.05 -3.50 -8.18
CA LYS A 458 -13.65 -3.50 -8.60
C LYS A 458 -13.43 -2.31 -9.53
N VAL A 459 -12.33 -1.59 -9.32
CA VAL A 459 -11.91 -0.47 -10.16
C VAL A 459 -10.53 -0.76 -10.70
N GLU A 460 -10.40 -0.89 -12.02
CA GLU A 460 -9.15 -1.28 -12.66
C GLU A 460 -8.63 -0.16 -13.57
N PRO A 461 -7.30 0.07 -13.59
CA PRO A 461 -6.70 0.96 -14.57
C PRO A 461 -6.73 0.31 -15.96
N VAL A 462 -7.36 0.96 -16.92
CA VAL A 462 -7.35 0.54 -18.34
C VAL A 462 -6.89 1.67 -19.25
N ARG A 463 -6.47 1.33 -20.46
CA ARG A 463 -6.16 2.34 -21.47
C ARG A 463 -7.42 3.14 -21.78
N ALA A 464 -7.27 4.45 -21.94
CA ALA A 464 -8.36 5.28 -22.45
C ALA A 464 -8.82 4.69 -23.81
N PRO A 465 -10.14 4.53 -24.02
CA PRO A 465 -10.69 3.96 -25.25
C PRO A 465 -10.43 4.83 -26.48
#